data_AF-I4EKN2-F1
#
_entry.id   AF-I4EKN2-F1
#
_cell.length_a   1.000
_cell.length_b   1.000
_cell.length_c   1.000
_cell.angle_alpha   90.00
_cell.angle_beta   90.00
_cell.angle_gamma   90.00
#
_symmetry.space_group_name_H-M   'P 1'
#
loop_
_entity.id
_entity.type
_entity.pdbx_description
1 polymer ?
#
loop_
_entity_poly.entity_id
_entity_poly.type
_entity_poly.pdbx_seq_one_letter_code
_entity_poly.pdbx_strand_id
1 'polypeptide(L)'
;MAALVLLPGCEIQRVLTRSLPETAGPISIATTVTQPFYSPSDGLDGLSLGIARDETTTIDETGRLKTGATAEIQYAPEVDPRFPEPGFHDWPAGQTWLNELTGQQVIGQSFTALYPNLDGITLRAANFGADLSPGEAALTDGPPVPVLVLPIDGKPVTTLPGGSRVRVEGSAEGWANVRLDDGQTGFIDLSRFAELPPPSRINDRDVIFTLYREPELTEVARVVINARDIHDLSHVTFRFPPIPNSATGRYRFTLTSPDSTPGNAVTFWYDPTDVYADGTRYEGDQSTGGDLVFKPSYEPGAPLYQGAIDTFAASGQSDAMDVRFSPVAGTAGRYLKLVVRTGQQPVSTYWSRLRPPGGLPLVVEGDATVPPGGLVFNVGYSSDFPLTTLGGQTISGAFHAARQDPGFFALYLVAVLTVLGWWGRSLIRRGAHGR
;
A
#
# COMPACT_ATOMS: atom_id res chain seq x y z
N MET A 1 7.01 -31.71 -39.19
CA MET A 1 6.80 -31.83 -37.73
C MET A 1 8.15 -31.94 -37.07
N ALA A 2 8.69 -30.83 -36.57
CA ALA A 2 9.91 -30.83 -35.77
C ALA A 2 9.48 -30.82 -34.30
N ALA A 3 9.86 -31.85 -33.55
CA ALA A 3 9.64 -31.91 -32.11
C ALA A 3 10.48 -30.81 -31.45
N LEU A 4 9.80 -29.81 -30.90
CA LEU A 4 10.41 -28.78 -30.06
C LEU A 4 10.80 -29.46 -28.74
N VAL A 5 12.09 -29.75 -28.58
CA VAL A 5 12.64 -30.21 -27.30
C VAL A 5 12.58 -29.02 -26.35
N LEU A 6 11.58 -29.00 -25.47
CA LEU A 6 11.52 -28.12 -24.30
C LEU A 6 12.66 -28.54 -23.36
N LEU A 7 13.76 -27.79 -23.35
CA LEU A 7 14.74 -27.89 -22.29
C LEU A 7 14.10 -27.32 -21.01
N PRO A 8 14.24 -27.98 -19.84
CA PRO A 8 13.77 -27.43 -18.58
C PRO A 8 14.44 -26.07 -18.35
N GLY A 9 13.63 -25.03 -18.12
CA GLY A 9 14.13 -23.69 -17.85
C GLY A 9 14.98 -23.70 -16.58
N CYS A 10 16.11 -22.99 -16.61
CA CYS A 10 16.86 -22.71 -15.38
C CYS A 10 16.01 -21.80 -14.49
N GLU A 11 15.49 -22.37 -13.40
CA GLU A 11 14.85 -21.62 -12.33
C GLU A 11 15.90 -20.80 -11.58
N ILE A 12 15.90 -19.48 -11.76
CA ILE A 12 16.78 -18.58 -11.00
C ILE A 12 16.03 -18.18 -9.74
N GLN A 13 16.34 -18.83 -8.62
CA GLN A 13 15.81 -18.43 -7.32
C GLN A 13 16.33 -17.04 -6.95
N ARG A 14 15.40 -16.12 -6.69
CA ARG A 14 15.71 -14.80 -6.13
C ARG A 14 15.21 -14.76 -4.69
N VAL A 15 15.90 -13.99 -3.85
CA VAL A 15 15.54 -13.79 -2.44
C VAL A 15 15.46 -12.30 -2.16
N LEU A 16 14.64 -11.90 -1.19
CA LEU A 16 14.47 -10.49 -0.81
C LEU A 16 15.80 -9.87 -0.36
N THR A 17 16.57 -10.60 0.43
CA THR A 17 17.93 -10.26 0.85
C THR A 17 18.87 -11.44 0.61
N ARG A 18 20.16 -11.19 0.35
CA ARG A 18 21.15 -12.26 0.07
C ARG A 18 21.30 -13.28 1.20
N SER A 19 21.06 -12.84 2.43
CA SER A 19 21.06 -13.65 3.64
C SER A 19 20.00 -13.11 4.59
N LEU A 20 19.62 -13.91 5.59
CA LEU A 20 18.83 -13.42 6.70
C LEU A 20 19.57 -12.26 7.42
N PRO A 21 18.86 -11.22 7.86
CA PRO A 21 19.46 -10.16 8.68
C PRO A 21 20.04 -10.70 9.99
N GLU A 22 21.11 -10.07 10.48
CA GLU A 22 21.68 -10.38 11.78
C GLU A 22 20.68 -10.06 12.90
N THR A 23 20.49 -11.00 13.83
CA THR A 23 19.57 -10.84 14.95
C THR A 23 20.12 -9.86 16.00
N ALA A 24 19.26 -8.95 16.47
CA ALA A 24 19.52 -8.05 17.59
C ALA A 24 18.90 -8.57 18.91
N GLY A 25 18.14 -9.67 18.85
CA GLY A 25 17.51 -10.31 20.01
C GLY A 25 16.12 -10.87 19.69
N PRO A 26 15.52 -11.60 20.63
CA PRO A 26 14.14 -12.04 20.53
C PRO A 26 13.15 -10.90 20.80
N ILE A 27 11.97 -11.00 20.20
CA ILE A 27 10.77 -10.23 20.54
C ILE A 27 9.62 -11.21 20.77
N SER A 28 8.99 -11.11 21.93
CA SER A 28 7.80 -11.91 22.25
C SER A 28 6.56 -11.26 21.64
N ILE A 29 5.76 -12.07 20.94
CA ILE A 29 4.53 -11.63 20.28
C ILE A 29 3.37 -12.11 21.14
N ALA A 30 2.53 -11.17 21.58
CA ALA A 30 1.33 -11.49 22.38
C ALA A 30 0.14 -11.85 21.49
N THR A 31 -0.11 -11.07 20.44
CA THR A 31 -1.23 -11.26 19.50
C THR A 31 -0.74 -11.31 18.06
N THR A 32 -0.30 -10.17 17.55
CA THR A 32 0.08 -10.02 16.14
C THR A 32 1.34 -9.18 16.04
N VAL A 33 2.24 -9.57 15.14
CA VAL A 33 3.27 -8.68 14.61
C VAL A 33 3.13 -8.60 13.10
N THR A 34 3.27 -7.40 12.57
CA THR A 34 3.19 -7.10 11.14
C THR A 34 4.48 -6.43 10.68
N GLN A 35 5.09 -6.96 9.62
CA GLN A 35 6.26 -6.37 8.98
C GLN A 35 5.94 -6.09 7.51
N PRO A 36 5.73 -4.82 7.14
CA PRO A 36 5.63 -4.42 5.74
C PRO A 36 6.99 -4.53 5.04
N PHE A 37 6.99 -4.86 3.74
CA PHE A 37 8.17 -4.89 2.90
C PHE A 37 7.83 -4.67 1.43
N TYR A 38 8.78 -4.13 0.68
CA TYR A 38 8.69 -3.98 -0.78
C TYR A 38 9.13 -5.26 -1.48
N SER A 39 8.27 -5.80 -2.34
CA SER A 39 8.56 -6.99 -3.15
C SER A 39 9.13 -6.57 -4.51
N PRO A 40 10.43 -6.85 -4.80
CA PRO A 40 11.08 -6.39 -6.03
C PRO A 40 10.85 -7.34 -7.22
N SER A 41 10.20 -8.48 -7.02
CA SER A 41 10.10 -9.53 -8.04
C SER A 41 8.78 -10.26 -7.94
N ASP A 42 8.40 -10.90 -9.05
CA ASP A 42 7.19 -11.70 -9.12
C ASP A 42 7.46 -13.16 -8.73
N GLY A 43 6.40 -13.93 -8.51
CA GLY A 43 6.51 -15.36 -8.27
C GLY A 43 6.97 -15.69 -6.86
N LEU A 44 6.43 -14.98 -5.85
CA LEU A 44 6.69 -15.25 -4.44
C LEU A 44 6.39 -16.72 -4.11
N ASP A 45 7.37 -17.46 -3.58
CA ASP A 45 7.27 -18.94 -3.46
C ASP A 45 7.79 -19.51 -2.13
N GLY A 46 8.25 -18.64 -1.23
CA GLY A 46 8.82 -19.09 0.03
C GLY A 46 8.96 -18.01 1.07
N LEU A 47 9.06 -18.46 2.32
CA LEU A 47 9.28 -17.65 3.50
C LEU A 47 10.30 -18.35 4.40
N SER A 48 11.30 -17.60 4.84
CA SER A 48 12.22 -17.97 5.92
C SER A 48 11.99 -17.02 7.08
N LEU A 49 11.64 -17.52 8.26
CA LEU A 49 11.33 -16.71 9.44
C LEU A 49 12.21 -17.11 10.62
N GLY A 50 12.91 -16.14 11.22
CA GLY A 50 13.69 -16.35 12.43
C GLY A 50 12.80 -16.54 13.66
N ILE A 51 12.76 -17.75 14.21
CA ILE A 51 12.00 -18.07 15.42
C ILE A 51 12.98 -18.21 16.59
N ALA A 52 12.76 -17.45 17.65
CA ALA A 52 13.56 -17.56 18.86
C ALA A 52 13.07 -18.73 19.70
N ARG A 53 13.94 -19.72 19.93
CA ARG A 53 13.66 -20.85 20.82
C ARG A 53 14.02 -20.46 22.25
N ASP A 54 13.06 -19.87 22.94
CA ASP A 54 13.17 -19.53 24.36
C ASP A 54 12.31 -20.47 25.23
N GLU A 55 12.25 -20.19 26.54
CA GLU A 55 11.48 -20.98 27.51
C GLU A 55 9.97 -21.04 27.22
N THR A 56 9.45 -20.12 26.38
CA THR A 56 8.04 -20.09 25.97
C THR A 56 7.77 -20.93 24.72
N THR A 57 8.82 -21.40 24.05
CA THR A 57 8.71 -22.17 22.81
C THR A 57 8.45 -23.65 23.10
N THR A 58 7.21 -24.09 22.89
CA THR A 58 6.86 -25.51 23.01
C THR A 58 7.33 -26.27 21.77
N ILE A 59 8.09 -27.35 21.98
CA ILE A 59 8.55 -28.28 20.96
C ILE A 59 7.98 -29.67 21.28
N ASP A 60 7.49 -30.39 20.27
CA ASP A 60 7.01 -31.77 20.45
C ASP A 60 8.16 -32.79 20.53
N GLU A 61 7.80 -34.05 20.79
CA GLU A 61 8.76 -35.17 20.92
C GLU A 61 9.57 -35.42 19.63
N THR A 62 9.11 -34.89 18.49
CA THR A 62 9.79 -34.99 17.19
C THR A 62 10.65 -33.77 16.86
N GLY A 63 10.74 -32.79 17.77
CA GLY A 63 11.53 -31.58 17.58
C GLY A 63 10.80 -30.48 16.79
N ARG A 64 9.48 -30.60 16.58
CA ARG A 64 8.69 -29.60 15.84
C ARG A 64 8.08 -28.57 16.79
N LEU A 65 7.95 -27.34 16.31
CA LEU A 65 7.24 -26.28 17.02
C LEU A 65 5.77 -26.66 17.24
N LYS A 66 5.23 -26.30 18.41
CA LYS A 66 3.81 -26.44 18.76
C LYS A 66 3.26 -25.12 19.31
N THR A 67 3.38 -24.09 18.50
CA THR A 67 2.98 -22.72 18.83
C THR A 67 1.49 -22.48 18.53
N GLY A 68 0.94 -23.20 17.56
CA GLY A 68 -0.35 -22.87 16.95
C GLY A 68 -0.34 -21.53 16.20
N ALA A 69 0.83 -20.90 16.04
CA ALA A 69 0.98 -19.61 15.38
C ALA A 69 0.86 -19.77 13.86
N THR A 70 0.40 -18.71 13.21
CA THR A 70 0.27 -18.65 11.74
C THR A 70 1.11 -17.53 11.18
N ALA A 71 1.63 -17.75 9.98
CA ALA A 71 2.27 -16.72 9.17
C ALA A 71 1.45 -16.50 7.90
N GLU A 72 1.19 -15.24 7.60
CA GLU A 72 0.45 -14.79 6.42
C GLU A 72 1.28 -13.78 5.63
N ILE A 73 1.22 -13.86 4.30
CA ILE A 73 1.71 -12.79 3.43
C ILE A 73 0.51 -12.18 2.72
N GLN A 74 0.37 -10.86 2.81
CA GLN A 74 -0.74 -10.11 2.22
C GLN A 74 -0.22 -8.90 1.45
N TYR A 75 -1.02 -8.34 0.56
CA TYR A 75 -0.75 -6.99 0.05
C TYR A 75 -0.85 -5.95 1.17
N ALA A 76 -0.06 -4.88 1.06
CA ALA A 76 -0.05 -3.76 2.00
C ALA A 76 -0.18 -2.41 1.28
N PRO A 77 -1.29 -2.15 0.56
CA PRO A 77 -1.50 -0.89 -0.15
C PRO A 77 -1.48 0.35 0.75
N GLU A 78 -1.83 0.17 2.03
CA GLU A 78 -1.90 1.25 3.02
C GLU A 78 -0.54 1.91 3.29
N VAL A 79 0.57 1.20 3.06
CA VAL A 79 1.93 1.72 3.26
C VAL A 79 2.63 2.13 1.97
N ASP A 80 1.94 2.08 0.83
CA ASP A 80 2.52 2.42 -0.47
C ASP A 80 2.69 3.95 -0.61
N PRO A 81 3.94 4.47 -0.74
CA PRO A 81 4.20 5.89 -0.77
C PRO A 81 4.03 6.53 -2.16
N ARG A 82 3.61 5.75 -3.18
CA ARG A 82 3.55 6.24 -4.57
C ARG A 82 2.39 7.17 -4.87
N PHE A 83 1.37 7.20 -4.01
CA PHE A 83 0.21 8.05 -4.23
C PHE A 83 0.47 9.46 -3.65
N PRO A 84 -0.09 10.54 -4.24
CA PRO A 84 0.08 11.94 -3.81
C PRO A 84 -0.24 12.24 -2.35
N GLU A 85 -0.86 11.30 -1.64
CA GLU A 85 -1.19 11.40 -0.24
C GLU A 85 -0.08 10.76 0.62
N PRO A 86 0.98 11.51 0.99
CA PRO A 86 2.18 10.97 1.65
C PRO A 86 1.92 10.53 3.09
N GLY A 87 0.92 11.14 3.73
CA GLY A 87 0.58 10.92 5.13
C GLY A 87 -0.66 11.72 5.49
N PHE A 88 -1.66 11.03 6.06
CA PHE A 88 -2.97 11.56 6.43
C PHE A 88 -2.91 12.81 7.34
N HIS A 89 -1.77 13.05 8.00
CA HIS A 89 -1.57 14.12 8.96
C HIS A 89 -0.85 15.34 8.39
N ASP A 90 -0.19 15.18 7.24
CA ASP A 90 0.71 16.20 6.72
C ASP A 90 -0.10 17.19 5.88
N TRP A 91 -0.05 18.49 6.17
CA TRP A 91 -0.60 19.53 5.30
C TRP A 91 0.53 20.39 4.72
N PRO A 92 1.20 19.94 3.63
CA PRO A 92 2.36 20.63 3.08
C PRO A 92 2.00 22.03 2.57
N ALA A 93 2.83 23.01 2.90
CA ALA A 93 2.63 24.41 2.47
C ALA A 93 2.69 24.61 0.95
N GLY A 94 3.24 23.63 0.20
CA GLY A 94 3.29 23.65 -1.27
C GLY A 94 1.98 23.25 -1.94
N GLN A 95 1.05 22.64 -1.20
CA GLN A 95 -0.25 22.22 -1.70
C GLN A 95 -1.32 23.26 -1.37
N THR A 96 -2.43 23.24 -2.11
CA THR A 96 -3.47 24.26 -1.95
C THR A 96 -4.86 23.77 -2.36
N TRP A 97 -5.88 24.60 -2.11
CA TRP A 97 -7.26 24.30 -2.50
C TRP A 97 -7.51 24.62 -3.97
N LEU A 98 -8.29 23.77 -4.63
CA LEU A 98 -8.99 24.17 -5.84
C LEU A 98 -10.09 25.21 -5.54
N ASN A 99 -10.68 25.75 -6.61
CA ASN A 99 -11.91 26.53 -6.47
C ASN A 99 -13.07 25.65 -5.98
N GLU A 100 -14.07 26.29 -5.37
CA GLU A 100 -15.32 25.64 -4.95
C GLU A 100 -15.95 24.86 -6.11
N LEU A 101 -16.26 23.57 -5.89
CA LEU A 101 -16.87 22.70 -6.89
C LEU A 101 -18.34 23.08 -7.07
N THR A 102 -18.64 23.83 -8.13
CA THR A 102 -19.96 24.43 -8.37
C THR A 102 -20.47 24.19 -9.78
N GLY A 103 -21.81 24.16 -9.92
CA GLY A 103 -22.50 24.10 -11.21
C GLY A 103 -21.95 23.02 -12.14
N GLN A 104 -21.54 23.42 -13.35
CA GLN A 104 -21.04 22.50 -14.37
C GLN A 104 -19.56 22.14 -14.24
N GLN A 105 -18.88 22.55 -13.16
CA GLN A 105 -17.48 22.20 -12.97
C GLN A 105 -17.31 20.70 -12.77
N VAL A 106 -16.35 20.14 -13.49
CA VAL A 106 -15.90 18.76 -13.34
C VAL A 106 -14.41 18.81 -13.05
N ILE A 107 -13.97 18.17 -11.97
CA ILE A 107 -12.55 17.94 -11.70
C ILE A 107 -12.29 16.43 -11.70
N GLY A 108 -11.09 16.00 -12.02
CA GLY A 108 -10.76 14.58 -12.03
C GLY A 108 -9.28 14.27 -12.06
N GLN A 109 -8.94 12.99 -11.93
CA GLN A 109 -7.58 12.48 -11.96
C GLN A 109 -7.57 11.08 -12.57
N SER A 110 -6.63 10.81 -13.47
CA SER A 110 -6.30 9.44 -13.88
C SER A 110 -5.24 8.82 -12.97
N PHE A 111 -5.32 7.51 -12.74
CA PHE A 111 -4.35 6.76 -11.97
C PHE A 111 -4.30 5.28 -12.38
N THR A 112 -3.23 4.61 -11.99
CA THR A 112 -3.09 3.16 -12.14
C THR A 112 -3.35 2.49 -10.79
N ALA A 113 -4.34 1.60 -10.74
CA ALA A 113 -4.58 0.79 -9.54
C ALA A 113 -3.47 -0.27 -9.42
N LEU A 114 -2.77 -0.29 -8.29
CA LEU A 114 -1.58 -1.14 -8.13
C LEU A 114 -1.91 -2.50 -7.54
N TYR A 115 -3.04 -2.62 -6.84
CA TYR A 115 -3.48 -3.79 -6.09
C TYR A 115 -4.86 -4.27 -6.59
N PRO A 116 -5.21 -5.56 -6.38
CA PRO A 116 -6.55 -6.04 -6.67
C PRO A 116 -7.58 -5.49 -5.68
N ASN A 117 -8.85 -5.61 -6.01
CA ASN A 117 -9.99 -5.24 -5.15
C ASN A 117 -10.04 -3.74 -4.80
N LEU A 118 -9.76 -2.87 -5.78
CA LEU A 118 -9.97 -1.43 -5.64
C LEU A 118 -11.41 -1.17 -5.18
N ASP A 119 -11.59 -0.50 -4.03
CA ASP A 119 -12.89 -0.34 -3.38
C ASP A 119 -13.19 1.11 -2.95
N GLY A 120 -12.28 2.04 -3.22
CA GLY A 120 -12.49 3.43 -2.90
C GLY A 120 -11.36 4.35 -3.33
N ILE A 121 -11.66 5.65 -3.27
CA ILE A 121 -10.69 6.72 -3.44
C ILE A 121 -10.87 7.68 -2.28
N THR A 122 -9.81 7.85 -1.49
CA THR A 122 -9.71 8.88 -0.45
C THR A 122 -9.17 10.15 -1.07
N LEU A 123 -9.81 11.27 -0.79
CA LEU A 123 -9.45 12.61 -1.23
C LEU A 123 -9.46 13.56 -0.04
N ARG A 124 -8.66 14.61 -0.10
CA ARG A 124 -8.74 15.70 0.87
C ARG A 124 -9.76 16.75 0.42
N ALA A 125 -10.65 17.09 1.33
CA ALA A 125 -11.74 18.02 1.09
C ALA A 125 -11.82 19.07 2.21
N ALA A 126 -12.43 20.21 1.88
CA ALA A 126 -12.82 21.21 2.86
C ALA A 126 -14.23 21.70 2.58
N ASN A 127 -14.91 22.04 3.67
CA ASN A 127 -16.21 22.68 3.65
C ASN A 127 -16.12 24.16 4.07
N PHE A 128 -14.92 24.63 4.47
CA PHE A 128 -14.60 26.00 4.83
C PHE A 128 -15.53 26.60 5.91
N GLY A 129 -15.68 25.88 7.03
CA GLY A 129 -16.48 26.32 8.17
C GLY A 129 -17.98 26.01 8.08
N ALA A 130 -18.35 24.93 7.38
CA ALA A 130 -19.71 24.39 7.43
C ALA A 130 -19.95 23.49 8.66
N ASP A 131 -18.90 23.05 9.36
CA ASP A 131 -19.04 22.35 10.64
C ASP A 131 -19.38 23.34 11.79
N LEU A 132 -18.61 24.43 11.89
CA LEU A 132 -18.74 25.46 12.91
C LEU A 132 -18.00 26.74 12.50
N SER A 133 -18.34 27.85 13.15
CA SER A 133 -17.54 29.08 13.08
C SER A 133 -16.57 29.19 14.26
N PRO A 134 -15.50 29.99 14.16
CA PRO A 134 -14.70 30.35 15.32
C PRO A 134 -15.54 31.09 16.38
N GLY A 135 -15.35 30.78 17.65
CA GLY A 135 -16.12 31.39 18.73
C GLY A 135 -16.02 30.66 20.06
N GLU A 136 -16.80 31.11 21.03
CA GLU A 136 -16.90 30.45 22.34
C GLU A 136 -17.82 29.23 22.24
N ALA A 137 -17.39 28.11 22.81
CA ALA A 137 -18.13 26.86 22.88
C ALA A 137 -18.19 26.35 24.32
N ALA A 138 -19.15 25.48 24.62
CA ALA A 138 -19.30 24.85 25.92
C ALA A 138 -19.27 23.32 25.79
N LEU A 139 -18.42 22.68 26.58
CA LEU A 139 -18.41 21.24 26.71
C LEU A 139 -19.67 20.75 27.44
N THR A 140 -20.08 19.53 27.13
CA THR A 140 -21.15 18.85 27.87
C THR A 140 -20.71 18.64 29.31
N ASP A 141 -21.62 18.84 30.26
CA ASP A 141 -21.39 18.49 31.66
C ASP A 141 -21.08 16.99 31.79
N GLY A 142 -20.16 16.62 32.69
CA GLY A 142 -19.85 15.22 32.97
C GLY A 142 -18.35 14.93 33.09
N PRO A 143 -17.88 13.77 32.61
CA PRO A 143 -16.49 13.36 32.81
C PRO A 143 -15.51 14.29 32.08
N PRO A 144 -14.24 14.36 32.53
CA PRO A 144 -13.22 15.11 31.83
C PRO A 144 -13.10 14.70 30.36
N VAL A 145 -12.93 15.69 29.49
CA VAL A 145 -12.84 15.53 28.05
C VAL A 145 -11.37 15.61 27.64
N PRO A 146 -10.82 14.60 26.94
CA PRO A 146 -9.45 14.65 26.45
C PRO A 146 -9.31 15.64 25.30
N VAL A 147 -8.20 16.38 25.30
CA VAL A 147 -7.76 17.25 24.22
C VAL A 147 -6.57 16.58 23.53
N LEU A 148 -6.61 16.46 22.20
CA LEU A 148 -5.62 15.71 21.41
C LEU A 148 -4.84 16.62 20.44
N VAL A 149 -3.65 16.23 19.98
CA VAL A 149 -2.85 17.04 19.02
C VAL A 149 -3.51 17.10 17.63
N LEU A 150 -4.09 15.98 17.19
CA LEU A 150 -5.06 15.78 16.12
C LEU A 150 -5.63 14.36 16.32
N PRO A 151 -6.89 14.08 15.97
CA PRO A 151 -7.58 12.86 16.38
C PRO A 151 -6.94 11.57 15.88
N ILE A 152 -6.31 11.63 14.70
CA ILE A 152 -5.69 10.44 14.10
C ILE A 152 -4.42 10.03 14.87
N ASP A 153 -3.75 10.97 15.57
CA ASP A 153 -2.58 10.65 16.40
C ASP A 153 -2.97 10.09 17.78
N GLY A 154 -4.19 10.37 18.25
CA GLY A 154 -4.69 9.94 19.56
C GLY A 154 -3.88 10.45 20.77
N LYS A 155 -2.83 11.26 20.54
CA LYS A 155 -1.90 11.67 21.59
C LYS A 155 -2.56 12.73 22.48
N PRO A 156 -2.69 12.49 23.79
CA PRO A 156 -3.25 13.45 24.71
C PRO A 156 -2.33 14.67 24.85
N VAL A 157 -2.92 15.86 24.71
CA VAL A 157 -2.33 17.15 25.09
C VAL A 157 -2.64 17.41 26.55
N THR A 158 -3.92 17.37 26.90
CA THR A 158 -4.44 17.61 28.26
C THR A 158 -5.84 17.02 28.42
N THR A 159 -6.47 17.23 29.57
CA THR A 159 -7.89 16.93 29.83
C THR A 159 -8.57 18.17 30.42
N LEU A 160 -9.74 18.50 29.91
CA LEU A 160 -10.56 19.59 30.42
C LEU A 160 -11.74 19.05 31.25
N PRO A 161 -12.14 19.71 32.35
CA PRO A 161 -13.37 19.36 33.05
C PRO A 161 -14.59 19.42 32.12
N GLY A 162 -15.57 18.53 32.31
CA GLY A 162 -16.89 18.66 31.68
C GLY A 162 -17.54 20.01 32.06
N GLY A 163 -18.31 20.58 31.14
CA GLY A 163 -18.94 21.91 31.31
C GLY A 163 -18.00 23.10 31.10
N SER A 164 -16.71 22.88 30.81
CA SER A 164 -15.77 23.98 30.57
C SER A 164 -16.16 24.78 29.32
N ARG A 165 -15.93 26.10 29.38
CA ARG A 165 -15.97 26.97 28.20
C ARG A 165 -14.61 27.00 27.54
N VAL A 166 -14.59 26.92 26.22
CA VAL A 166 -13.37 26.93 25.42
C VAL A 166 -13.58 27.79 24.18
N ARG A 167 -12.49 28.35 23.66
CA ARG A 167 -12.52 29.06 22.40
C ARG A 167 -12.18 28.11 21.26
N VAL A 168 -13.08 27.96 20.29
CA VAL A 168 -12.89 27.20 19.07
C VAL A 168 -12.37 28.12 17.96
N GLU A 169 -11.38 27.65 17.21
CA GLU A 169 -10.74 28.37 16.10
C GLU A 169 -11.15 27.84 14.72
N GLY A 170 -11.72 26.65 14.67
CA GLY A 170 -12.14 25.98 13.44
C GLY A 170 -12.37 24.49 13.70
N SER A 171 -12.49 23.71 12.64
CA SER A 171 -12.62 22.26 12.72
C SER A 171 -11.65 21.56 11.79
N ALA A 172 -11.35 20.30 12.11
CA ALA A 172 -10.72 19.36 11.21
C ALA A 172 -11.25 17.96 11.51
N GLU A 173 -11.57 17.17 10.49
CA GLU A 173 -11.92 15.74 10.63
C GLU A 173 -13.11 15.46 11.55
N GLY A 174 -14.04 16.42 11.71
CA GLY A 174 -15.16 16.30 12.64
C GLY A 174 -14.81 16.59 14.09
N TRP A 175 -13.70 17.29 14.33
CA TRP A 175 -13.25 17.74 15.66
C TRP A 175 -13.08 19.25 15.69
N ALA A 176 -13.42 19.87 16.81
CA ALA A 176 -13.19 21.29 17.05
C ALA A 176 -11.72 21.52 17.44
N ASN A 177 -11.04 22.42 16.74
CA ASN A 177 -9.75 22.96 17.13
C ASN A 177 -9.96 24.01 18.22
N VAL A 178 -9.53 23.72 19.44
CA VAL A 178 -9.69 24.56 20.63
C VAL A 178 -8.37 25.23 21.02
N ARG A 179 -8.45 26.50 21.41
CA ARG A 179 -7.38 27.24 22.09
C ARG A 179 -7.45 26.96 23.59
N LEU A 180 -6.34 26.53 24.16
CA LEU A 180 -6.15 26.37 25.59
C LEU A 180 -5.65 27.68 26.23
N ASP A 181 -5.79 27.82 27.54
CA ASP A 181 -5.41 29.03 28.29
C ASP A 181 -3.91 29.34 28.22
N ASP A 182 -3.08 28.31 28.02
CA ASP A 182 -1.63 28.45 27.85
C ASP A 182 -1.22 28.83 26.41
N GLY A 183 -2.19 29.04 25.52
CA GLY A 183 -2.00 29.40 24.13
C GLY A 183 -1.75 28.21 23.20
N GLN A 184 -1.65 26.98 23.72
CA GLN A 184 -1.60 25.78 22.89
C GLN A 184 -2.96 25.53 22.22
N THR A 185 -2.94 24.73 21.17
CA THR A 185 -4.14 24.25 20.50
C THR A 185 -4.26 22.74 20.60
N GLY A 186 -5.48 22.25 20.49
CA GLY A 186 -5.76 20.83 20.40
C GLY A 186 -7.17 20.56 19.92
N PHE A 187 -7.53 19.30 19.80
CA PHE A 187 -8.76 18.87 19.16
C PHE A 187 -9.66 18.13 20.15
N ILE A 188 -10.95 18.45 20.09
CA ILE A 188 -12.02 17.80 20.86
C ILE A 188 -13.12 17.37 19.88
N ASP A 189 -13.61 16.14 20.06
CA ASP A 189 -14.68 15.57 19.23
C ASP A 189 -15.93 16.46 19.35
N LEU A 190 -16.55 16.81 18.21
CA LEU A 190 -17.70 17.69 18.16
C LEU A 190 -18.88 17.19 19.02
N SER A 191 -19.02 15.87 19.18
CA SER A 191 -20.05 15.26 20.03
C SER A 191 -19.90 15.55 21.53
N ARG A 192 -18.76 16.11 21.96
CA ARG A 192 -18.49 16.47 23.35
C ARG A 192 -19.02 17.85 23.72
N PHE A 193 -19.50 18.63 22.77
CA PHE A 193 -19.99 19.98 23.00
C PHE A 193 -21.50 20.01 23.22
N ALA A 194 -21.94 20.76 24.23
CA ALA A 194 -23.35 21.09 24.44
C ALA A 194 -23.75 22.34 23.62
N GLU A 195 -22.79 23.22 23.36
CA GLU A 195 -22.96 24.44 22.59
C GLU A 195 -21.75 24.63 21.68
N LEU A 196 -22.00 24.81 20.38
CA LEU A 196 -21.00 25.16 19.38
C LEU A 196 -21.40 26.47 18.70
N PRO A 197 -20.43 27.31 18.27
CA PRO A 197 -20.72 28.43 17.40
C PRO A 197 -21.40 27.94 16.12
N PRO A 198 -22.44 28.62 15.63
CA PRO A 198 -23.14 28.20 14.42
C PRO A 198 -22.20 28.23 13.22
N PRO A 199 -22.39 27.34 12.23
CA PRO A 199 -21.56 27.32 11.03
C PRO A 199 -21.74 28.60 10.22
N SER A 200 -20.67 28.99 9.51
CA SER A 200 -20.65 30.21 8.71
C SER A 200 -21.41 30.06 7.38
N ARG A 201 -21.65 28.82 6.98
CA ARG A 201 -22.32 28.42 5.75
C ARG A 201 -23.01 27.07 5.92
N ILE A 202 -23.82 26.69 4.93
CA ILE A 202 -24.48 25.39 4.89
C ILE A 202 -24.08 24.72 3.57
N ASN A 203 -23.34 23.63 3.65
CA ASN A 203 -22.99 22.81 2.50
C ASN A 203 -23.87 21.57 2.52
N ASP A 204 -24.93 21.55 1.72
CA ASP A 204 -25.98 20.51 1.77
C ASP A 204 -26.30 19.87 0.42
N ARG A 205 -25.45 20.13 -0.59
CA ARG A 205 -25.60 19.61 -1.95
C ARG A 205 -24.81 18.34 -2.16
N ASP A 206 -25.22 17.55 -3.14
CA ASP A 206 -24.60 16.26 -3.43
C ASP A 206 -23.29 16.42 -4.20
N VAL A 207 -22.24 15.79 -3.69
CA VAL A 207 -20.97 15.58 -4.38
C VAL A 207 -21.02 14.20 -5.03
N ILE A 208 -20.91 14.19 -6.36
CA ILE A 208 -21.01 12.99 -7.18
C ILE A 208 -19.61 12.61 -7.64
N PHE A 209 -19.14 11.47 -7.15
CA PHE A 209 -17.94 10.81 -7.61
C PHE A 209 -18.30 9.76 -8.67
N THR A 210 -17.57 9.74 -9.79
CA THR A 210 -17.70 8.70 -10.82
C THR A 210 -16.32 8.17 -11.18
N LEU A 211 -16.17 6.86 -11.23
CA LEU A 211 -14.95 6.16 -11.62
C LEU A 211 -15.15 5.51 -12.99
N TYR A 212 -14.22 5.78 -13.89
CA TYR A 212 -14.16 5.22 -15.23
C TYR A 212 -12.94 4.33 -15.38
N ARG A 213 -13.09 3.26 -16.17
CA ARG A 213 -11.96 2.49 -16.70
C ARG A 213 -11.48 3.12 -18.00
N GLU A 214 -10.17 3.31 -18.11
CA GLU A 214 -9.53 3.82 -19.32
C GLU A 214 -9.07 2.69 -20.27
N PRO A 215 -8.95 2.97 -21.59
CA PRO A 215 -9.18 4.26 -22.26
C PRO A 215 -10.64 4.51 -22.70
N GLU A 216 -11.53 3.53 -22.64
CA GLU A 216 -12.89 3.65 -23.18
C GLU A 216 -13.83 4.53 -22.34
N LEU A 217 -13.37 5.00 -21.18
CA LEU A 217 -14.14 5.74 -20.19
C LEU A 217 -15.44 5.03 -19.82
N THR A 218 -15.36 3.72 -19.61
CA THR A 218 -16.51 2.93 -19.14
C THR A 218 -16.71 3.20 -17.65
N GLU A 219 -17.89 3.69 -17.26
CA GLU A 219 -18.25 3.86 -15.85
C GLU A 219 -18.22 2.50 -15.15
N VAL A 220 -17.44 2.39 -14.07
CA VAL A 220 -17.29 1.17 -13.26
C VAL A 220 -17.78 1.37 -11.83
N ALA A 221 -17.88 2.61 -11.36
CA ALA A 221 -18.47 2.93 -10.07
C ALA A 221 -18.99 4.38 -10.06
N ARG A 222 -20.03 4.62 -9.26
CA ARG A 222 -20.58 5.94 -8.99
C ARG A 222 -21.03 6.02 -7.54
N VAL A 223 -20.63 7.09 -6.86
CA VAL A 223 -20.88 7.32 -5.44
C VAL A 223 -21.40 8.74 -5.27
N VAL A 224 -22.42 8.89 -4.44
CA VAL A 224 -22.98 10.21 -4.09
C VAL A 224 -22.87 10.38 -2.59
N ILE A 225 -22.21 11.46 -2.16
CA ILE A 225 -22.10 11.85 -0.75
C ILE A 225 -22.70 13.25 -0.64
N ASN A 226 -23.53 13.48 0.36
CA ASN A 226 -24.01 14.83 0.61
C ASN A 226 -22.91 15.66 1.28
N ALA A 227 -22.71 16.90 0.84
CA ALA A 227 -21.66 17.78 1.38
C ALA A 227 -21.80 18.04 2.88
N ARG A 228 -22.96 17.80 3.49
CA ARG A 228 -23.17 17.90 4.94
C ARG A 228 -22.38 16.86 5.72
N ASP A 229 -22.03 15.75 5.07
CA ASP A 229 -21.30 14.63 5.67
C ASP A 229 -19.78 14.76 5.42
N ILE A 230 -19.34 15.85 4.77
CA ILE A 230 -17.93 16.16 4.54
C ILE A 230 -17.51 17.22 5.55
N HIS A 231 -16.61 16.85 6.45
CA HIS A 231 -16.06 17.75 7.47
C HIS A 231 -15.03 18.71 6.88
N ASP A 232 -14.75 19.80 7.60
CA ASP A 232 -13.68 20.70 7.19
C ASP A 232 -12.32 20.02 7.36
N LEU A 233 -11.37 20.39 6.49
CA LEU A 233 -10.00 19.84 6.48
C LEU A 233 -9.98 18.31 6.66
N SER A 234 -10.81 17.60 5.88
CA SER A 234 -11.06 16.18 6.09
C SER A 234 -10.61 15.28 4.95
N HIS A 235 -10.45 14.00 5.25
CA HIS A 235 -10.28 12.95 4.25
C HIS A 235 -11.61 12.27 3.98
N VAL A 236 -12.19 12.55 2.83
CA VAL A 236 -13.40 11.88 2.37
C VAL A 236 -13.03 10.65 1.54
N THR A 237 -13.60 9.50 1.88
CA THR A 237 -13.44 8.29 1.07
C THR A 237 -14.72 7.95 0.33
N PHE A 238 -14.67 8.01 -1.00
CA PHE A 238 -15.75 7.56 -1.86
C PHE A 238 -15.64 6.03 -2.03
N ARG A 239 -16.37 5.29 -1.18
CA ARG A 239 -16.40 3.82 -1.18
C ARG A 239 -17.37 3.28 -2.22
N PHE A 240 -16.97 2.22 -2.91
CA PHE A 240 -17.78 1.50 -3.89
C PHE A 240 -17.53 0.00 -3.77
N PRO A 241 -18.40 -0.87 -4.35
CA PRO A 241 -18.16 -2.30 -4.36
C PRO A 241 -16.78 -2.62 -4.93
N PRO A 242 -15.99 -3.51 -4.29
CA PRO A 242 -14.66 -3.86 -4.73
C PRO A 242 -14.65 -4.31 -6.20
N ILE A 243 -13.73 -3.75 -6.99
CA ILE A 243 -13.55 -4.11 -8.39
C ILE A 243 -12.52 -5.25 -8.46
N PRO A 244 -12.95 -6.49 -8.75
CA PRO A 244 -12.03 -7.62 -8.81
C PRO A 244 -11.02 -7.41 -9.95
N ASN A 245 -9.80 -7.89 -9.77
CA ASN A 245 -8.73 -7.78 -10.77
C ASN A 245 -8.43 -6.34 -11.21
N SER A 246 -8.61 -5.36 -10.32
CA SER A 246 -8.27 -3.96 -10.58
C SER A 246 -6.78 -3.71 -10.79
N ALA A 247 -5.92 -4.62 -10.31
CA ALA A 247 -4.49 -4.47 -10.36
C ALA A 247 -3.99 -4.20 -11.79
N THR A 248 -3.08 -3.22 -11.94
CA THR A 248 -2.55 -2.69 -13.20
C THR A 248 -3.56 -2.02 -14.14
N GLY A 249 -4.84 -1.97 -13.75
CA GLY A 249 -5.86 -1.26 -14.50
C GLY A 249 -5.66 0.26 -14.41
N ARG A 250 -5.87 0.95 -15.54
CA ARG A 250 -5.89 2.41 -15.59
C ARG A 250 -7.31 2.91 -15.43
N TYR A 251 -7.47 3.91 -14.58
CA TYR A 251 -8.76 4.47 -14.20
C TYR A 251 -8.70 5.99 -14.23
N ARG A 252 -9.87 6.62 -14.37
CA ARG A 252 -10.06 8.06 -14.18
C ARG A 252 -11.26 8.27 -13.28
N PHE A 253 -11.09 9.03 -12.21
CA PHE A 253 -12.25 9.49 -11.43
C PHE A 253 -12.58 10.94 -11.74
N THR A 254 -13.85 11.30 -11.57
CA THR A 254 -14.34 12.68 -11.66
C THR A 254 -15.24 13.01 -10.49
N LEU A 255 -15.20 14.26 -10.05
CA LEU A 255 -16.05 14.86 -9.01
C LEU A 255 -16.88 15.98 -9.64
N THR A 256 -18.17 16.01 -9.32
CA THR A 256 -19.11 17.06 -9.72
C THR A 256 -20.06 17.40 -8.58
N SER A 257 -20.57 18.63 -8.56
CA SER A 257 -21.66 19.04 -7.65
C SER A 257 -22.60 19.98 -8.40
N PRO A 258 -23.51 19.43 -9.22
CA PRO A 258 -24.29 20.22 -10.18
C PRO A 258 -25.21 21.26 -9.53
N ASP A 259 -25.68 20.98 -8.32
CA ASP A 259 -26.59 21.84 -7.58
C ASP A 259 -25.86 22.77 -6.59
N SER A 260 -24.53 22.68 -6.49
CA SER A 260 -23.73 23.60 -5.69
C SER A 260 -23.55 24.95 -6.37
N THR A 261 -23.63 25.98 -5.54
CA THR A 261 -23.36 27.38 -5.85
C THR A 261 -22.29 27.92 -4.90
N PRO A 262 -21.65 29.06 -5.21
CA PRO A 262 -20.71 29.67 -4.29
C PRO A 262 -21.30 29.84 -2.89
N GLY A 263 -20.56 29.42 -1.86
CA GLY A 263 -20.99 29.46 -0.46
C GLY A 263 -21.83 28.28 0.07
N ASN A 264 -22.15 27.27 -0.76
CA ASN A 264 -22.70 25.98 -0.28
C ASN A 264 -21.94 24.76 -0.83
N ALA A 265 -20.75 24.99 -1.40
CA ALA A 265 -19.94 24.02 -2.10
C ALA A 265 -18.75 23.56 -1.26
N VAL A 266 -18.22 22.39 -1.61
CA VAL A 266 -16.95 21.89 -1.09
C VAL A 266 -15.81 22.20 -2.06
N THR A 267 -14.59 22.09 -1.58
CA THR A 267 -13.38 22.10 -2.42
C THR A 267 -12.53 20.87 -2.17
N PHE A 268 -11.56 20.64 -3.05
CA PHE A 268 -10.60 19.54 -2.98
C PHE A 268 -9.17 20.07 -3.03
N TRP A 269 -8.31 19.42 -2.27
CA TRP A 269 -6.89 19.77 -2.16
C TRP A 269 -6.11 19.20 -3.34
N TYR A 270 -5.12 19.96 -3.82
CA TYR A 270 -4.27 19.54 -4.93
C TYR A 270 -2.83 20.02 -4.73
N ASP A 271 -1.90 19.31 -5.36
CA ASP A 271 -0.52 19.74 -5.49
C ASP A 271 -0.34 20.45 -6.85
N PRO A 272 0.12 21.69 -6.90
CA PRO A 272 0.41 22.38 -8.15
C PRO A 272 1.54 21.75 -8.98
N THR A 273 2.36 20.91 -8.35
CA THR A 273 3.41 20.14 -9.01
C THR A 273 2.91 18.75 -9.42
N ASP A 274 3.50 18.19 -10.47
CA ASP A 274 3.24 16.82 -10.90
C ASP A 274 3.97 15.85 -9.96
N VAL A 275 3.30 15.51 -8.86
CA VAL A 275 3.80 14.60 -7.83
C VAL A 275 3.46 13.15 -8.13
N TYR A 276 2.60 12.91 -9.13
CA TYR A 276 2.16 11.58 -9.55
C TYR A 276 2.19 11.41 -11.07
N ALA A 277 3.41 11.16 -11.55
CA ALA A 277 3.73 11.03 -12.98
C ALA A 277 2.96 9.93 -13.74
N ASP A 278 2.38 8.94 -13.05
CA ASP A 278 1.58 7.88 -13.68
C ASP A 278 0.14 8.34 -14.00
N GLY A 279 -0.25 9.50 -13.47
CA GLY A 279 -1.56 10.10 -13.58
C GLY A 279 -1.59 11.41 -14.35
N THR A 280 -2.76 12.03 -14.35
CA THR A 280 -3.02 13.31 -14.98
C THR A 280 -4.26 13.91 -14.35
N ARG A 281 -4.21 15.18 -13.94
CA ARG A 281 -5.38 15.92 -13.46
C ARG A 281 -6.20 16.47 -14.63
N TYR A 282 -7.50 16.58 -14.44
CA TYR A 282 -8.45 17.07 -15.43
C TYR A 282 -9.38 18.14 -14.85
N GLU A 283 -9.71 19.12 -15.69
CA GLU A 283 -10.83 20.05 -15.52
C GLU A 283 -11.75 19.93 -16.74
N GLY A 284 -12.95 19.37 -16.55
CA GLY A 284 -13.76 18.90 -17.67
C GLY A 284 -13.02 17.82 -18.46
N ASP A 285 -12.93 17.99 -19.77
CA ASP A 285 -12.18 17.10 -20.67
C ASP A 285 -10.73 17.53 -20.90
N GLN A 286 -10.30 18.64 -20.29
CA GLN A 286 -8.96 19.18 -20.48
C GLN A 286 -8.00 18.64 -19.43
N SER A 287 -6.86 18.12 -19.88
CA SER A 287 -5.72 17.85 -19.00
C SER A 287 -5.16 19.17 -18.49
N THR A 288 -4.84 19.21 -17.20
CA THR A 288 -4.34 20.39 -16.51
C THR A 288 -3.18 20.01 -15.59
N GLY A 289 -2.36 20.98 -15.20
CA GLY A 289 -1.16 20.73 -14.41
C GLY A 289 -1.45 20.42 -12.94
N GLY A 290 -0.48 19.80 -12.28
CA GLY A 290 -0.60 19.36 -10.89
C GLY A 290 -1.44 18.09 -10.73
N ASP A 291 -1.59 17.62 -9.50
CA ASP A 291 -2.34 16.41 -9.15
C ASP A 291 -3.33 16.67 -8.03
N LEU A 292 -4.49 16.03 -8.08
CA LEU A 292 -5.32 15.94 -6.88
C LEU A 292 -4.57 15.19 -5.79
N VAL A 293 -4.78 15.55 -4.53
CA VAL A 293 -4.24 14.79 -3.40
C VAL A 293 -5.20 13.65 -3.08
N PHE A 294 -4.82 12.43 -3.46
CA PHE A 294 -5.66 11.24 -3.37
C PHE A 294 -4.89 9.98 -2.96
N LYS A 295 -5.62 9.00 -2.42
CA LYS A 295 -5.14 7.65 -2.15
C LYS A 295 -6.20 6.61 -2.51
N PRO A 296 -5.92 5.65 -3.40
CA PRO A 296 -6.80 4.52 -3.59
C PRO A 296 -6.85 3.60 -2.38
N SER A 297 -8.03 3.11 -2.05
CA SER A 297 -8.24 2.06 -1.06
C SER A 297 -8.55 0.73 -1.74
N TYR A 298 -8.22 -0.35 -1.06
CA TYR A 298 -8.47 -1.70 -1.55
C TYR A 298 -9.07 -2.54 -0.45
N GLU A 299 -10.09 -3.32 -0.78
CA GLU A 299 -10.64 -4.29 0.16
C GLU A 299 -9.60 -5.40 0.39
N PRO A 300 -9.28 -5.75 1.66
CA PRO A 300 -8.39 -6.85 1.95
C PRO A 300 -8.86 -8.14 1.28
N GLY A 301 -8.02 -8.69 0.39
CA GLY A 301 -8.24 -9.99 -0.22
C GLY A 301 -7.80 -11.14 0.69
N ALA A 302 -7.94 -12.37 0.20
CA ALA A 302 -7.32 -13.53 0.82
C ALA A 302 -5.78 -13.35 0.89
N PRO A 303 -5.11 -13.90 1.91
CA PRO A 303 -3.65 -13.90 1.96
C PRO A 303 -3.05 -14.55 0.71
N LEU A 304 -1.96 -13.98 0.22
CA LEU A 304 -1.13 -14.57 -0.84
C LEU A 304 -0.54 -15.91 -0.37
N TYR A 305 -0.27 -16.00 0.92
CA TYR A 305 0.13 -17.22 1.60
C TYR A 305 -0.42 -17.21 3.02
N GLN A 306 -0.84 -18.37 3.52
CA GLN A 306 -1.19 -18.60 4.92
C GLN A 306 -0.76 -20.02 5.31
N GLY A 307 -0.02 -20.15 6.41
CA GLY A 307 0.39 -21.45 6.91
C GLY A 307 0.72 -21.45 8.41
N ALA A 308 0.53 -22.60 9.04
CA ALA A 308 0.91 -22.81 10.43
C ALA A 308 2.44 -22.90 10.55
N ILE A 309 3.04 -22.10 11.45
CA ILE A 309 4.50 -22.07 11.66
C ILE A 309 5.01 -23.44 12.10
N ASP A 310 4.19 -24.22 12.81
CA ASP A 310 4.47 -25.60 13.23
C ASP A 310 4.73 -26.58 12.06
N THR A 311 4.33 -26.20 10.85
CA THR A 311 4.57 -26.99 9.63
C THR A 311 5.88 -26.67 8.93
N PHE A 312 6.56 -25.58 9.31
CA PHE A 312 7.76 -25.11 8.64
C PHE A 312 8.93 -26.06 8.94
N ALA A 313 9.83 -26.20 7.99
CA ALA A 313 11.03 -27.00 8.14
C ALA A 313 12.13 -26.17 8.82
N ALA A 314 12.88 -26.77 9.75
CA ALA A 314 14.05 -26.10 10.28
C ALA A 314 15.08 -25.84 9.16
N SER A 315 15.60 -24.62 9.10
CA SER A 315 16.64 -24.27 8.14
C SER A 315 17.93 -25.02 8.48
N GLY A 316 18.55 -25.66 7.49
CA GLY A 316 19.82 -26.37 7.68
C GLY A 316 21.02 -25.44 7.86
N GLN A 317 20.85 -24.11 7.73
CA GLN A 317 21.92 -23.12 7.68
C GLN A 317 21.74 -21.96 8.68
N SER A 318 20.61 -21.89 9.38
CA SER A 318 20.28 -20.78 10.29
C SER A 318 19.23 -21.21 11.32
N ASP A 319 19.00 -20.38 12.35
CA ASP A 319 17.90 -20.57 13.32
C ASP A 319 16.52 -20.19 12.75
N ALA A 320 16.38 -20.13 11.43
CA ALA A 320 15.12 -19.86 10.77
C ALA A 320 14.30 -21.13 10.54
N MET A 321 13.00 -20.90 10.34
CA MET A 321 12.04 -21.89 9.88
C MET A 321 11.63 -21.52 8.44
N ASP A 322 11.76 -22.48 7.54
CA ASP A 322 11.57 -22.34 6.10
C ASP A 322 10.27 -23.01 5.65
N VAL A 323 9.55 -22.35 4.75
CA VAL A 323 8.42 -22.92 4.04
C VAL A 323 8.49 -22.55 2.56
N ARG A 324 8.08 -23.49 1.71
CA ARG A 324 7.88 -23.29 0.28
C ARG A 324 6.43 -23.52 -0.08
N PHE A 325 5.93 -22.74 -1.01
CA PHE A 325 4.56 -22.80 -1.50
C PHE A 325 4.53 -22.54 -3.01
N SER A 326 3.38 -22.80 -3.64
CA SER A 326 3.21 -22.56 -5.07
C SER A 326 3.48 -21.09 -5.41
N PRO A 327 4.23 -20.78 -6.48
CA PRO A 327 4.59 -19.40 -6.81
C PRO A 327 3.36 -18.52 -7.01
N VAL A 328 3.37 -17.35 -6.37
CA VAL A 328 2.29 -16.37 -6.41
C VAL A 328 2.68 -15.23 -7.35
N ALA A 329 1.88 -15.05 -8.40
CA ALA A 329 2.06 -13.98 -9.37
C ALA A 329 1.51 -12.63 -8.86
N GLY A 330 1.88 -11.55 -9.54
CA GLY A 330 1.52 -10.20 -9.14
C GLY A 330 2.13 -9.75 -7.81
N THR A 331 3.37 -10.09 -7.49
CA THR A 331 4.07 -9.51 -6.33
C THR A 331 5.08 -8.43 -6.72
N ALA A 332 5.55 -8.43 -7.96
CA ALA A 332 6.55 -7.47 -8.41
C ALA A 332 6.12 -6.01 -8.26
N GLY A 333 6.98 -5.21 -7.63
CA GLY A 333 6.81 -3.78 -7.49
C GLY A 333 5.69 -3.38 -6.53
N ARG A 334 5.34 -4.25 -5.58
CA ARG A 334 4.24 -4.04 -4.63
C ARG A 334 4.72 -4.11 -3.20
N TYR A 335 4.04 -3.38 -2.33
CA TYR A 335 4.20 -3.53 -0.90
C TYR A 335 3.38 -4.73 -0.42
N LEU A 336 4.05 -5.60 0.32
CA LEU A 336 3.47 -6.74 1.00
C LEU A 336 3.66 -6.55 2.51
N LYS A 337 2.97 -7.36 3.30
CA LYS A 337 3.21 -7.49 4.73
C LYS A 337 3.27 -8.94 5.13
N LEU A 338 4.26 -9.27 5.95
CA LEU A 338 4.30 -10.50 6.72
C LEU A 338 3.54 -10.27 8.02
N VAL A 339 2.51 -11.06 8.28
CA VAL A 339 1.74 -11.04 9.51
C VAL A 339 2.00 -12.35 10.24
N VAL A 340 2.50 -12.28 11.46
CA VAL A 340 2.63 -13.43 12.36
C VAL A 340 1.60 -13.28 13.47
N ARG A 341 0.68 -14.24 13.56
CA ARG A 341 -0.37 -14.28 14.58
C ARG A 341 -0.10 -15.42 15.54
N THR A 342 -0.17 -15.13 16.83
CA THR A 342 -0.02 -16.13 17.89
C THR A 342 -1.21 -17.09 17.89
N GLY A 343 -0.95 -18.33 18.32
CA GLY A 343 -1.97 -19.32 18.56
C GLY A 343 -2.46 -19.26 20.00
N GLN A 344 -2.54 -20.43 20.63
CA GLN A 344 -2.86 -20.54 22.06
C GLN A 344 -1.68 -20.14 22.97
N GLN A 345 -0.47 -20.05 22.42
CA GLN A 345 0.74 -19.68 23.16
C GLN A 345 1.44 -18.51 22.47
N PRO A 346 2.14 -17.65 23.24
CA PRO A 346 3.05 -16.65 22.68
C PRO A 346 4.09 -17.31 21.78
N VAL A 347 4.54 -16.57 20.77
CA VAL A 347 5.66 -16.97 19.92
C VAL A 347 6.71 -15.88 19.97
N SER A 348 7.97 -16.27 20.13
CA SER A 348 9.09 -15.35 20.06
C SER A 348 9.74 -15.43 18.68
N THR A 349 9.91 -14.27 18.05
CA THR A 349 10.63 -14.14 16.77
C THR A 349 11.92 -13.37 16.98
N TYR A 350 12.86 -13.47 16.06
CA TYR A 350 14.02 -12.59 16.07
C TYR A 350 13.72 -11.28 15.36
N TRP A 351 14.28 -10.19 15.87
CA TRP A 351 14.28 -8.90 15.20
C TRP A 351 15.72 -8.46 14.87
N SER A 352 15.88 -7.59 13.88
CA SER A 352 17.16 -7.03 13.43
C SER A 352 17.12 -5.52 13.46
N ARG A 353 18.27 -4.86 13.63
CA ARG A 353 18.39 -3.40 13.42
C ARG A 353 18.16 -2.99 11.97
N LEU A 354 18.27 -3.94 11.04
CA LEU A 354 18.00 -3.71 9.63
C LEU A 354 16.49 -3.82 9.35
N ARG A 355 15.98 -2.87 8.58
CA ARG A 355 14.62 -2.95 8.04
C ARG A 355 14.65 -3.65 6.68
N PRO A 356 13.59 -4.39 6.32
CA PRO A 356 13.49 -4.96 4.98
C PRO A 356 13.39 -3.85 3.91
N PRO A 357 13.56 -4.19 2.61
CA PRO A 357 13.27 -3.27 1.52
C PRO A 357 11.94 -2.55 1.72
N GLY A 358 11.90 -1.25 1.43
CA GLY A 358 10.79 -0.37 1.78
C GLY A 358 11.01 0.42 3.08
N GLY A 359 11.88 -0.04 3.99
CA GLY A 359 12.34 0.75 5.14
C GLY A 359 11.27 1.02 6.22
N LEU A 360 10.14 0.31 6.16
CA LEU A 360 9.01 0.49 7.05
C LEU A 360 9.23 -0.24 8.39
N PRO A 361 8.82 0.37 9.52
CA PRO A 361 8.93 -0.26 10.83
C PRO A 361 7.98 -1.45 10.93
N LEU A 362 8.30 -2.40 11.81
CA LEU A 362 7.33 -3.41 12.22
C LEU A 362 6.28 -2.79 13.16
N VAL A 363 5.09 -3.38 13.18
CA VAL A 363 3.97 -3.01 14.05
C VAL A 363 3.65 -4.21 14.94
N VAL A 364 3.64 -4.02 16.26
CA VAL A 364 3.23 -5.05 17.23
C VAL A 364 1.90 -4.62 17.83
N GLU A 365 0.91 -5.50 17.82
CA GLU A 365 -0.33 -5.29 18.55
C GLU A 365 -0.13 -5.64 20.04
N GLY A 366 -0.56 -4.75 20.95
CA GLY A 366 -0.46 -4.90 22.40
C GLY A 366 0.58 -3.98 23.06
N ASP A 367 0.77 -4.12 24.38
CA ASP A 367 1.65 -3.26 25.21
C ASP A 367 3.16 -3.56 25.05
N ALA A 368 3.56 -4.16 23.93
CA ALA A 368 4.96 -4.51 23.70
C ALA A 368 5.77 -3.31 23.18
N THR A 369 6.96 -3.11 23.73
CA THR A 369 7.91 -2.12 23.22
C THR A 369 8.34 -2.51 21.80
N VAL A 370 7.93 -1.72 20.80
CA VAL A 370 8.26 -1.97 19.39
C VAL A 370 9.75 -1.66 19.16
N PRO A 371 10.56 -2.62 18.69
CA PRO A 371 11.97 -2.36 18.39
C PRO A 371 12.13 -1.47 17.15
N PRO A 372 13.25 -0.73 17.02
CA PRO A 372 13.42 0.29 15.97
C PRO A 372 13.64 -0.27 14.55
N GLY A 373 13.87 -1.58 14.43
CA GLY A 373 14.24 -2.25 13.19
C GLY A 373 13.11 -3.08 12.58
N GLY A 374 13.42 -4.29 12.11
CA GLY A 374 12.46 -5.18 11.45
C GLY A 374 12.56 -6.62 11.92
N LEU A 375 11.59 -7.45 11.53
CA LEU A 375 11.66 -8.89 11.76
C LEU A 375 12.84 -9.53 11.00
N VAL A 376 13.44 -10.57 11.56
CA VAL A 376 14.40 -11.43 10.85
C VAL A 376 13.60 -12.40 9.98
N PHE A 377 13.44 -12.03 8.71
CA PHE A 377 12.81 -12.90 7.71
C PHE A 377 13.45 -12.70 6.33
N ASN A 378 13.15 -13.63 5.43
CA ASN A 378 13.44 -13.52 4.01
C ASN A 378 12.28 -14.13 3.22
N VAL A 379 12.11 -13.73 1.96
CA VAL A 379 11.15 -14.38 1.06
C VAL A 379 11.82 -14.81 -0.22
N GLY A 380 11.36 -15.94 -0.76
CA GLY A 380 11.82 -16.52 -2.01
C GLY A 380 10.92 -16.09 -3.18
N TYR A 381 11.52 -16.03 -4.36
CA TYR A 381 10.84 -15.83 -5.63
C TYR A 381 11.33 -16.85 -6.64
N SER A 382 10.41 -17.56 -7.28
CA SER A 382 10.65 -18.33 -8.49
C SER A 382 9.82 -17.74 -9.62
N SER A 383 10.50 -17.37 -10.69
CA SER A 383 9.84 -16.93 -11.92
C SER A 383 10.13 -17.96 -13.00
N ASP A 384 9.08 -18.53 -13.58
CA ASP A 384 9.17 -19.22 -14.86
C ASP A 384 9.59 -18.17 -15.90
N PHE A 385 10.86 -18.14 -16.28
CA PHE A 385 11.30 -17.33 -17.42
C PHE A 385 10.74 -18.00 -18.68
N PRO A 386 9.78 -17.40 -19.41
CA PRO A 386 9.39 -17.94 -20.70
C PRO A 386 10.55 -17.64 -21.65
N LEU A 387 11.34 -18.64 -22.05
CA LEU A 387 12.40 -18.48 -23.06
C LEU A 387 11.88 -17.87 -24.38
N THR A 388 10.55 -17.87 -24.59
CA THR A 388 9.87 -17.27 -25.74
C THR A 388 9.96 -15.74 -25.77
N THR A 389 10.09 -15.04 -24.63
CA THR A 389 10.24 -13.57 -24.61
C THR A 389 11.65 -13.12 -24.99
N LEU A 390 12.67 -13.92 -24.67
CA LEU A 390 14.02 -13.77 -25.22
C LEU A 390 14.06 -14.12 -26.72
N GLY A 391 13.26 -15.08 -27.19
CA GLY A 391 13.19 -15.42 -28.62
C GLY A 391 12.49 -14.36 -29.49
N GLY A 392 11.34 -13.83 -29.05
CA GLY A 392 10.47 -12.99 -29.89
C GLY A 392 11.03 -11.60 -30.24
N GLN A 393 11.71 -10.94 -29.29
CA GLN A 393 12.30 -9.61 -29.52
C GLN A 393 13.63 -9.70 -30.29
N THR A 394 14.42 -10.76 -30.08
CA THR A 394 15.68 -10.94 -30.81
C THR A 394 15.45 -11.44 -32.24
N ILE A 395 14.43 -12.28 -32.49
CA ILE A 395 14.13 -12.79 -33.84
C ILE A 395 13.56 -11.70 -34.74
N SER A 396 12.68 -10.83 -34.24
CA SER A 396 12.11 -9.72 -35.04
C SER A 396 13.17 -8.65 -35.36
N GLY A 397 14.04 -8.30 -34.40
CA GLY A 397 15.18 -7.41 -34.62
C GLY A 397 16.23 -8.01 -35.56
N ALA A 398 16.53 -9.29 -35.44
CA ALA A 398 17.45 -10.01 -36.33
C ALA A 398 16.93 -10.08 -37.78
N PHE A 399 15.62 -10.29 -37.97
CA PHE A 399 15.00 -10.28 -39.30
C PHE A 399 15.03 -8.90 -39.95
N HIS A 400 14.92 -7.84 -39.15
CA HIS A 400 15.00 -6.47 -39.65
C HIS A 400 16.45 -6.10 -40.03
N ALA A 401 17.44 -6.52 -39.23
CA ALA A 401 18.87 -6.35 -39.53
C ALA A 401 19.31 -7.18 -40.75
N ALA A 402 18.80 -8.40 -40.92
CA ALA A 402 19.08 -9.25 -42.08
C ALA A 402 18.59 -8.64 -43.42
N ARG A 403 17.56 -7.80 -43.37
CA ARG A 403 17.06 -7.07 -44.55
C ARG A 403 17.90 -5.84 -44.91
N GLN A 404 18.63 -5.28 -43.96
CA GLN A 404 19.45 -4.06 -44.17
C GLN A 404 20.89 -4.38 -44.54
N ASP A 405 21.47 -5.49 -44.04
CA ASP A 405 22.79 -5.96 -44.43
C ASP A 405 22.87 -7.51 -44.43
N PRO A 406 22.59 -8.16 -45.57
CA PRO A 406 22.58 -9.62 -45.66
C PRO A 406 23.98 -10.25 -45.52
N GLY A 407 25.05 -9.49 -45.81
CA GLY A 407 26.42 -9.98 -45.70
C GLY A 407 26.87 -10.14 -44.25
N PHE A 408 26.59 -9.13 -43.42
CA PHE A 408 26.87 -9.17 -41.99
C PHE A 408 26.05 -10.27 -41.28
N PHE A 409 24.77 -10.41 -41.66
CA PHE A 409 23.91 -11.44 -41.09
C PHE A 409 24.38 -12.87 -41.41
N ALA A 410 24.86 -13.13 -42.63
CA ALA A 410 25.42 -14.43 -43.00
C ALA A 410 26.67 -14.79 -42.18
N LEU A 411 27.57 -13.82 -41.96
CA LEU A 411 28.74 -13.98 -41.10
C LEU A 411 28.37 -14.23 -39.64
N TYR A 412 27.40 -13.49 -39.11
CA TYR A 412 26.87 -13.68 -37.76
C TYR A 412 26.26 -15.08 -37.59
N LEU A 413 25.50 -15.55 -38.58
CA LEU A 413 24.88 -16.88 -38.54
C LEU A 413 25.94 -18.00 -38.55
N VAL A 414 26.99 -17.85 -39.36
CA VAL A 414 28.13 -18.79 -39.38
C VAL A 414 28.84 -18.80 -38.03
N ALA A 415 29.02 -17.64 -37.39
CA ALA A 415 29.64 -17.54 -36.05
C ALA A 415 28.80 -18.23 -34.97
N VAL A 416 27.48 -18.03 -34.97
CA VAL A 416 26.58 -18.69 -34.01
C VAL A 416 26.55 -20.21 -34.24
N LEU A 417 26.46 -20.67 -35.50
CA LEU A 417 26.46 -22.09 -35.83
C LEU A 417 27.79 -22.77 -35.51
N THR A 418 28.92 -22.08 -35.65
CA THR A 418 30.24 -22.61 -35.25
C THR A 418 30.37 -22.72 -33.74
N VAL A 419 29.87 -21.75 -32.96
CA VAL A 419 29.84 -21.83 -31.49
C VAL A 419 28.91 -22.94 -31.01
N LEU A 420 27.71 -23.07 -31.59
CA LEU A 420 26.77 -24.14 -31.24
C LEU A 420 27.29 -25.52 -31.67
N GLY A 421 27.93 -25.63 -32.84
CA GLY A 421 28.58 -26.85 -33.29
C GLY A 421 29.76 -27.25 -32.41
N TRP A 422 30.53 -26.27 -31.90
CA TRP A 422 31.61 -26.51 -30.93
C TRP A 422 31.06 -26.99 -29.58
N TRP A 423 30.00 -26.36 -29.08
CA TRP A 423 29.31 -26.77 -27.85
C TRP A 423 28.73 -28.20 -27.96
N GLY A 424 28.04 -28.50 -29.06
CA GLY A 424 27.48 -29.84 -29.33
C GLY A 424 28.56 -30.92 -29.42
N ARG A 425 29.70 -30.65 -30.08
CA ARG A 425 30.85 -31.56 -30.09
C ARG A 425 31.47 -31.75 -28.72
N SER A 426 31.50 -30.71 -27.88
CA SER A 426 32.05 -30.81 -26.52
C SER A 426 31.17 -31.69 -25.61
N LEU A 427 29.84 -31.60 -25.75
CA LEU A 427 28.87 -32.42 -25.02
C LEU A 427 28.92 -33.89 -25.45
N ILE A 428 29.05 -34.16 -26.75
CA ILE A 428 29.19 -35.54 -27.26
C ILE A 428 30.53 -36.16 -26.82
N ARG A 429 31.63 -35.40 -26.78
CA ARG A 429 32.92 -35.88 -26.27
C ARG A 429 32.91 -36.18 -24.77
N ARG A 430 32.09 -35.47 -23.97
CA ARG A 430 31.90 -35.78 -22.54
C ARG A 430 31.03 -37.02 -22.31
N GLY A 431 30.07 -37.31 -23.20
CA GLY A 431 29.27 -38.55 -23.15
C GLY A 431 30.04 -39.82 -23.53
N ALA A 432 31.09 -39.71 -24.37
CA ALA A 432 31.87 -40.85 -24.86
C ALA A 432 33.00 -41.32 -23.91
N HIS A 433 33.19 -40.68 -22.75
CA HIS A 433 34.13 -41.12 -21.71
C HIS A 433 33.43 -41.54 -20.41
N GLY A 434 32.11 -41.76 -20.46
CA GLY A 434 31.29 -42.28 -19.37
C GLY A 434 30.61 -43.61 -19.72
N ARG A 435 31.34 -44.54 -20.33
CA ARG A 435 31.00 -45.96 -20.40
C ARG A 435 32.23 -46.81 -20.14
#